data_AF-A0A955RPU5-F1
#
_entry.id   AF-A0A955RPU5-F1
#
_cell.length_a   1.000
_cell.length_b   1.000
_cell.length_c   1.000
_cell.angle_alpha   90.00
_cell.angle_beta   90.00
_cell.angle_gamma   90.00
#
_symmetry.space_group_name_H-M   'P 1'
#
loop_
_entity.id
_entity.type
_entity.pdbx_description
1 polymer ?
#
loop_
_entity_poly.entity_id
_entity_poly.type
_entity_poly.pdbx_seq_one_letter_code
_entity_poly.pdbx_strand_id
1 'polypeptide(L)' 'YDGVNKHKTIIGDGSSTGSNSVLVAPVTLGKNVYVGAGSVVTKDVQDNALAITRAPQKVIPDWSKKQK' A
#
# COMPACT_ATOMS: atom_id res chain seq x y z
N TYR A 1 -11.63 -8.03 -5.58
CA TYR A 1 -12.94 -8.69 -5.43
C TYR A 1 -13.69 -7.89 -4.38
N ASP A 2 -14.92 -7.49 -4.67
CA ASP A 2 -15.70 -6.57 -3.82
C ASP A 2 -16.81 -7.28 -3.01
N GLY A 3 -16.82 -8.61 -3.01
CA GLY A 3 -17.90 -9.43 -2.44
C GLY A 3 -18.86 -9.98 -3.50
N VAL A 4 -18.80 -9.50 -4.75
CA VAL A 4 -19.61 -10.01 -5.87
C VAL A 4 -18.75 -10.20 -7.12
N ASN A 5 -18.02 -9.17 -7.53
CA ASN A 5 -17.26 -9.10 -8.77
C ASN A 5 -15.75 -9.12 -8.52
N LYS A 6 -15.00 -9.71 -9.46
CA LYS A 6 -13.54 -9.63 -9.50
C LYS A 6 -13.11 -8.43 -10.34
N HIS A 7 -12.15 -7.68 -9.83
CA HIS A 7 -11.60 -6.48 -10.45
C HIS A 7 -10.11 -6.70 -10.74
N LYS A 8 -9.58 -6.03 -11.76
CA LYS A 8 -8.18 -6.15 -12.16
C LYS A 8 -7.30 -5.10 -11.50
N THR A 9 -6.08 -5.51 -11.18
CA THR A 9 -4.97 -4.61 -10.85
C THR A 9 -4.01 -4.62 -12.02
N ILE A 10 -3.58 -3.44 -12.47
CA ILE A 10 -2.62 -3.27 -13.56
C ILE A 10 -1.34 -2.67 -12.96
N ILE A 11 -0.19 -3.28 -13.25
CA ILE A 11 1.12 -2.84 -12.74
C ILE A 11 2.01 -2.57 -13.94
N GLY A 12 2.42 -1.32 -14.12
CA GLY A 12 3.31 -0.91 -15.19
C GLY A 12 4.75 -1.37 -14.98
N ASP A 13 5.50 -1.46 -16.08
CA ASP A 13 6.89 -1.93 -16.10
C ASP A 13 7.78 -1.15 -15.13
N GLY A 14 8.73 -1.85 -14.50
CA GLY A 14 9.69 -1.27 -13.57
C GLY A 14 9.09 -0.87 -12.21
N SER A 15 7.81 -1.11 -11.97
CA SER A 15 7.18 -0.82 -10.68
C SER A 15 7.53 -1.88 -9.63
N SER A 16 7.65 -1.44 -8.38
CA SER A 16 8.00 -2.29 -7.24
C SER A 16 7.05 -2.06 -6.08
N THR A 17 6.61 -3.15 -5.45
CA THR A 17 5.76 -3.12 -4.27
C THR A 17 6.56 -3.47 -3.03
N GLY A 18 6.58 -2.56 -2.06
CA GLY A 18 7.14 -2.83 -0.74
C GLY A 18 6.39 -3.93 -0.01
N SER A 19 7.05 -4.56 0.97
CA SER A 19 6.49 -5.67 1.74
C SER A 19 5.14 -5.33 2.39
N ASN A 20 4.22 -6.29 2.40
CA ASN A 20 2.89 -6.16 2.99
C ASN A 20 2.07 -4.98 2.41
N SER A 21 2.24 -4.67 1.12
CA SER A 21 1.36 -3.73 0.42
C SER A 21 0.05 -4.40 0.02
N VAL A 22 -1.05 -3.66 0.08
CA VAL A 22 -2.38 -4.10 -0.38
C VAL A 22 -2.80 -3.24 -1.56
N LEU A 23 -3.15 -3.87 -2.68
CA LEU A 23 -3.66 -3.21 -3.89
C LEU A 23 -5.15 -3.49 -4.02
N VAL A 24 -5.98 -2.48 -3.80
CA VAL A 24 -7.45 -2.61 -3.85
C VAL A 24 -7.91 -2.36 -5.29
N ALA A 25 -8.19 -3.45 -6.01
CA ALA A 25 -8.70 -3.37 -7.38
C ALA A 25 -10.13 -2.79 -7.45
N PRO A 26 -10.48 -2.04 -8.52
CA PRO A 26 -9.64 -1.73 -9.68
C PRO A 26 -8.62 -0.63 -9.38
N VAL A 27 -7.35 -0.88 -9.74
CA VAL A 27 -6.27 0.10 -9.57
C VAL A 27 -5.16 -0.12 -10.61
N THR A 28 -4.62 0.97 -11.13
CA THR A 28 -3.51 1.00 -12.09
C THR A 28 -2.31 1.71 -11.48
N LEU A 29 -1.17 1.02 -11.44
CA LEU A 29 0.14 1.63 -11.21
C LEU A 29 0.78 1.90 -12.57
N GLY A 30 1.23 3.13 -12.79
CA GLY A 30 2.03 3.52 -13.95
C GLY A 30 3.38 2.82 -14.01
N LYS A 31 4.28 3.29 -14.87
CA LYS A 31 5.65 2.77 -14.99
C LYS A 31 6.54 3.31 -13.89
N ASN A 32 7.52 2.52 -13.44
CA ASN A 32 8.50 2.90 -12.42
C ASN A 32 7.88 3.42 -11.11
N VAL A 33 6.71 2.89 -10.72
CA VAL A 33 6.06 3.27 -9.46
C VAL A 33 6.68 2.50 -8.30
N TYR A 34 6.97 3.20 -7.21
CA TYR A 34 7.34 2.57 -5.93
C TYR A 34 6.15 2.60 -4.98
N VAL A 35 5.74 1.45 -4.46
CA VAL A 35 4.77 1.38 -3.36
C VAL A 35 5.51 1.18 -2.06
N GLY A 36 5.31 2.07 -1.09
CA GLY A 36 5.93 1.95 0.23
C GLY A 36 5.42 0.73 1.00
N ALA A 37 6.29 0.09 1.78
CA ALA A 37 5.92 -1.07 2.59
C ALA A 37 4.75 -0.76 3.56
N GLY A 38 3.81 -1.70 3.67
CA GLY A 38 2.62 -1.56 4.50
C GLY A 38 1.54 -0.62 3.94
N SER A 39 1.65 -0.16 2.69
CA SER A 39 0.69 0.79 2.11
C SER A 39 -0.57 0.09 1.59
N VAL A 40 -1.70 0.79 1.64
CA VAL A 40 -2.98 0.37 1.05
C VAL A 40 -3.32 1.31 -0.10
N VAL A 41 -3.13 0.85 -1.34
CA VAL A 41 -3.35 1.66 -2.55
C VAL A 41 -4.77 1.45 -3.06
N THR A 42 -5.55 2.52 -3.11
CA THR A 42 -6.97 2.53 -3.50
C THR A 42 -7.28 3.42 -4.70
N LYS A 43 -6.27 4.12 -5.22
CA LYS A 43 -6.37 5.05 -6.35
C LYS A 43 -5.22 4.82 -7.30
N ASP A 44 -5.44 5.13 -8.57
CA ASP A 44 -4.41 5.04 -9.59
C ASP A 44 -3.21 5.92 -9.25
N VAL A 45 -2.04 5.43 -9.66
CA VAL A 45 -0.75 6.06 -9.38
C VAL A 45 -0.05 6.33 -10.71
N GLN A 46 0.30 7.58 -10.95
CA GLN A 46 0.98 8.02 -12.18
C GLN A 46 2.43 7.49 -12.26
N ASP A 47 3.01 7.54 -13.46
CA ASP A 47 4.39 7.12 -13.72
C ASP A 47 5.41 7.82 -12.80
N ASN A 48 6.47 7.10 -12.44
CA ASN A 48 7.62 7.56 -11.65
C ASN A 48 7.24 8.11 -10.26
N ALA A 49 6.08 7.72 -9.71
CA ALA A 49 5.61 8.19 -8.41
C ALA A 49 5.89 7.21 -7.26
N LEU A 50 5.93 7.75 -6.04
CA LEU A 50 5.90 6.99 -4.80
C LEU A 50 4.47 6.98 -4.24
N ALA A 51 3.85 5.81 -4.17
CA ALA A 51 2.59 5.60 -3.46
C ALA A 51 2.88 5.13 -2.03
N ILE A 52 2.51 5.95 -1.04
CA ILE A 52 2.70 5.62 0.37
C ILE A 52 1.45 5.95 1.18
N THR A 53 1.04 5.02 2.03
CA THR A 53 -0.07 5.23 2.98
C THR A 53 0.41 4.71 4.32
N ARG A 54 0.85 5.60 5.21
CA ARG A 54 1.43 5.21 6.49
C ARG A 54 1.09 6.24 7.56
N ALA A 55 0.62 5.77 8.71
CA ALA A 55 0.56 6.62 9.89
C ALA A 55 1.97 6.86 10.44
N PRO A 56 2.28 8.05 10.99
CA PRO A 56 3.52 8.28 11.72
C PRO A 56 3.71 7.22 12.81
N GLN A 57 4.94 6.76 13.00
CA GLN A 57 5.24 5.80 14.05
C GLN A 57 5.00 6.46 15.41
N LYS A 58 4.09 5.89 16.20
CA LYS A 58 3.89 6.26 17.60
C LYS A 58 4.59 5.26 18.48
N VAL A 59 5.47 5.74 19.36
CA VAL A 59 6.10 4.94 20.40
C VAL A 59 5.44 5.29 21.73
N ILE A 60 4.87 4.30 22.40
CA ILE A 60 4.32 4.44 23.75
C ILE A 60 5.23 3.66 24.70
N PRO A 61 6.09 4.33 25.50
CA PRO A 61 7.01 3.65 26.40
C PRO A 61 6.26 2.89 27.49
N ASP A 62 6.91 1.87 28.05
CA ASP A 62 6.45 1.06 29.18
C ASP A 62 5.07 0.39 29.02
N TRP A 63 4.59 0.20 27.77
CA TRP A 63 3.28 -0.41 27.49
C TRP A 63 3.10 -1.80 28.14
N SER A 64 4.13 -2.65 28.08
CA SER A 64 4.10 -4.00 28.67
C SER A 64 4.11 -3.98 30.19
N LYS A 65 4.63 -2.92 30.82
CA LYS A 65 4.67 -2.78 32.28
C LYS A 65 3.31 -2.40 32.88
N LYS A 66 2.36 -1.91 32.07
CA LYS A 66 1.00 -1.51 32.50
C LYS A 66 0.03 -2.69 32.64
N GLN A 67 0.39 -3.87 32.13
CA GLN A 67 -0.46 -5.06 32.08
C GLN A 67 -0.19 -6.03 33.26
N LYS A 68 0.29 -5.51 34.41
CA LYS A 68 0.47 -6.27 35.64
C LYS A 68 -0.46 -5.77 36.73
#